data_AF-A0A2D7PIN0-F1
#
_entry.id   AF-A0A2D7PIN0-F1
#
_cell.length_a   1.000
_cell.length_b   1.000
_cell.length_c   1.000
_cell.angle_alpha   90.00
_cell.angle_beta   90.00
_cell.angle_gamma   90.00
#
_symmetry.space_group_name_H-M   'P 1'
#
loop_
_entity.id
_entity.type
_entity.pdbx_description
1 polymer ?
#
loop_
_entity_poly.entity_id
_entity_poly.type
_entity_poly.pdbx_seq_one_letter_code
_entity_poly.pdbx_strand_id
1 'polypeptide(L)' 'MDMAITIRTLVAHEGKITLGTGAGVVADSDPALEFQETLNKAEAALRAIDLAREGID' A
#
# COMPACT_ATOMS: atom_id res chain seq x y z
N MET A 1 -19.64 12.41 -13.53
CA MET A 1 -18.31 12.52 -12.87
C MET A 1 -18.09 11.23 -12.12
N ASP A 2 -16.90 10.64 -12.22
CA ASP A 2 -16.53 9.38 -11.55
C ASP A 2 -15.18 9.57 -10.84
N MET A 3 -15.05 9.07 -9.63
CA MET A 3 -13.87 9.24 -8.77
C MET A 3 -13.64 8.00 -7.92
N ALA A 4 -12.37 7.68 -7.69
CA ALA A 4 -11.95 6.62 -6.78
C ALA A 4 -11.24 7.21 -5.55
N ILE A 5 -11.30 6.49 -4.44
CA ILE A 5 -10.53 6.82 -3.23
C ILE A 5 -9.05 6.51 -3.49
N THR A 6 -8.15 7.42 -3.11
CA THR A 6 -6.70 7.30 -3.28
C THR A 6 -6.06 6.33 -2.28
N ILE A 7 -6.49 5.07 -2.30
CA ILE A 7 -5.90 3.96 -1.54
C ILE A 7 -5.18 3.00 -2.50
N ARG A 8 -4.20 2.24 -1.98
CA ARG A 8 -3.34 1.36 -2.82
C ARG A 8 -2.71 2.12 -4.01
N THR A 9 -2.41 3.39 -3.81
CA THR A 9 -1.88 4.29 -4.84
C THR A 9 -0.41 4.56 -4.55
N LEU A 10 0.42 4.43 -5.58
CA LEU A 10 1.84 4.79 -5.55
C LEU A 10 2.01 6.22 -6.04
N VAL A 11 2.75 7.05 -5.30
CA VAL A 11 3.09 8.42 -5.71
C VAL A 11 4.57 8.48 -6.05
N ALA A 12 4.89 8.80 -7.30
CA ALA A 12 6.27 8.99 -7.76
C ALA A 12 6.61 10.48 -7.78
N HIS A 13 7.57 10.90 -6.96
CA HIS A 13 7.98 12.30 -6.85
C HIS A 13 9.46 12.39 -6.45
N GLU A 14 10.22 13.29 -7.08
CA GLU A 14 11.65 13.54 -6.78
C GLU A 14 12.51 12.26 -6.73
N GLY A 15 12.30 11.36 -7.70
CA GLY A 15 13.05 10.11 -7.78
C GLY A 15 12.72 9.09 -6.68
N LYS A 16 11.63 9.30 -5.92
CA LYS A 16 11.15 8.39 -4.88
C LYS A 16 9.73 7.94 -5.19
N ILE A 17 9.41 6.72 -4.80
CA ILE A 17 8.04 6.20 -4.79
C ILE A 17 7.59 6.10 -3.33
N THR A 18 6.44 6.66 -3.00
CA THR A 18 5.81 6.53 -1.68
C THR A 18 4.48 5.80 -1.80
N LEU A 19 4.17 4.99 -0.78
CA LEU A 19 2.93 4.24 -0.66
C LEU A 19 2.28 4.56 0.68
N GLY A 20 1.06 5.10 0.66
CA GLY A 20 0.23 5.24 1.85
C GLY A 20 -0.53 3.96 2.15
N THR A 21 -0.41 3.46 3.37
CA THR A 21 -1.21 2.34 3.90
C THR A 21 -1.69 2.66 5.32
N GLY A 22 -2.68 1.92 5.79
CA GLY A 22 -3.26 2.10 7.11
C GLY A 22 -4.28 1.03 7.45
N ALA A 23 -4.75 1.06 8.69
CA ALA A 23 -5.77 0.18 9.23
C ALA A 23 -6.83 0.98 10.01
N GLY A 24 -8.02 0.40 10.15
CA GLY A 24 -9.11 1.02 10.89
C GLY A 24 -9.03 0.61 12.35
N VAL A 25 -8.73 1.55 13.24
CA VAL A 25 -8.62 1.26 14.67
C VAL A 25 -9.97 1.39 15.37
N VAL A 26 -10.36 0.36 16.11
CA VAL A 26 -11.54 0.31 16.98
C VAL A 26 -11.13 0.01 18.43
N ALA A 27 -12.10 0.02 19.35
CA ALA A 27 -11.82 -0.07 20.79
C ALA A 27 -11.14 -1.38 21.22
N ASP A 28 -11.36 -2.45 20.47
CA ASP A 28 -10.85 -3.80 20.68
C ASP A 28 -9.72 -4.19 19.72
N SER A 29 -9.21 -3.24 18.92
CA SER A 29 -8.09 -3.49 18.01
C SER A 29 -6.84 -3.92 18.76
N ASP A 30 -6.14 -4.90 18.21
CA ASP A 30 -4.82 -5.31 18.65
C ASP A 30 -3.74 -4.60 17.81
N PRO A 31 -2.85 -3.80 18.42
CA PRO A 31 -1.85 -3.03 17.67
C PRO A 31 -0.95 -3.86 16.74
N ALA A 32 -0.64 -5.11 17.10
CA ALA A 32 0.19 -5.97 16.28
C ALA A 32 -0.57 -6.49 15.06
N LEU A 33 -1.85 -6.84 15.22
CA LEU A 33 -2.71 -7.26 14.12
C LEU A 33 -2.98 -6.11 13.14
N GLU A 34 -3.27 -4.90 13.65
CA GLU A 34 -3.49 -3.72 12.79
C GLU A 34 -2.23 -3.36 11.99
N PHE A 35 -1.06 -3.44 12.61
CA PHE A 35 0.21 -3.24 11.91
C PHE A 35 0.41 -4.28 10.80
N GLN A 36 0.16 -5.56 11.08
CA GLN A 36 0.24 -6.61 10.07
C GLN A 36 -0.76 -6.37 8.92
N GLU A 37 -1.97 -5.88 9.21
CA GLU A 37 -2.94 -5.50 8.18
C GLU A 37 -2.39 -4.39 7.26
N THR A 38 -1.71 -3.38 7.81
CA THR A 38 -1.10 -2.33 6.98
C THR A 38 -0.06 -2.88 6.01
N LEU A 39 0.74 -3.86 6.45
CA LEU A 39 1.74 -4.55 5.62
C LEU A 39 1.06 -5.38 4.53
N ASN A 40 0.05 -6.16 4.88
CA ASN A 40 -0.71 -7.00 3.94
C ASN A 40 -1.37 -6.14 2.84
N LYS A 41 -1.91 -4.97 3.20
CA LYS A 41 -2.49 -4.03 2.21
C LYS A 41 -1.44 -3.43 1.27
N ALA A 42 -0.21 -3.27 1.74
CA ALA A 42 0.90 -2.73 0.96
C ALA A 42 1.53 -3.78 0.03
N GLU A 43 1.50 -5.05 0.41
CA GLU A 43 2.19 -6.17 -0.26
C GLU A 43 1.95 -6.21 -1.77
N ALA A 44 0.69 -6.08 -2.21
CA ALA A 44 0.36 -6.14 -3.64
C ALA A 44 1.05 -5.04 -4.45
N ALA A 45 1.13 -3.82 -3.90
CA ALA A 45 1.79 -2.71 -4.57
C ALA A 45 3.31 -2.88 -4.58
N LEU A 46 3.89 -3.39 -3.50
CA LEU A 46 5.33 -3.69 -3.42
C LEU A 46 5.72 -4.78 -4.43
N ARG A 47 4.94 -5.86 -4.51
CA ARG A 47 5.16 -6.93 -5.49
C ARG A 47 5.05 -6.44 -6.93
N ALA A 48 4.12 -5.52 -7.21
CA ALA A 48 4.01 -4.91 -8.53
C ALA A 48 5.26 -4.09 -8.89
N ILE A 49 5.87 -3.41 -7.93
CA ILE A 49 7.15 -2.71 -8.13
C ILE A 49 8.27 -3.70 -8.44
N ASP A 50 8.36 -4.80 -7.68
CA ASP A 50 9.41 -5.81 -7.90
C ASP A 50 9.32 -6.42 -9.30
N LEU A 51 8.12 -6.82 -9.72
CA LEU A 51 7.87 -7.31 -11.09
C LEU A 51 8.24 -6.28 -12.16
N ALA A 52 7.87 -5.01 -11.95
CA ALA A 52 8.20 -3.94 -12.89
C ALA A 52 9.71 -3.68 -12.99
N ARG A 53 10.47 -3.96 -11.93
CA ARG A 53 11.94 -3.83 -11.90
C ARG A 53 12.65 -5.02 -12.55
N GLU A 54 12.12 -6.22 -12.37
CA GLU A 54 12.66 -7.46 -12.95
C GLU A 54 12.40 -7.54 -14.46
N GLY A 55 11.37 -6.82 -14.95
CA GLY A 55 10.93 -6.92 -16.33
C GLY A 55 9.89 -8.02 -16.50
N ILE A 56 9.01 -7.87 -17.49
CA ILE A 56 8.00 -8.86 -17.83
C ILE A 56 8.43 -9.43 -19.18
N ASP A 57 8.87 -10.69 -19.21
CA ASP A 57 9.09 -11.45 -20.45
C ASP A 57 7.74 -11.75 -21.14
#